data_AF-R7N6S9-F1
#
_entry.id   AF-R7N6S9-F1
#
_cell.length_a   1.000
_cell.length_b   1.000
_cell.length_c   1.000
_cell.angle_alpha   90.00
_cell.angle_beta   90.00
_cell.angle_gamma   90.00
#
_symmetry.space_group_name_H-M   'P 1'
#
loop_
_entity.id
_entity.type
_entity.pdbx_description
1 polymer ?
#
loop_
_entity_poly.entity_id
_entity_poly.type
_entity_poly.pdbx_seq_one_letter_code
_entity_poly.pdbx_strand_id
1 'polypeptide(L)'
;MWNHENRQILFVPGSDFTDPSYHLPHFYELFALWADEEDRLFFKEAAKVSRKYLAKACHPKTGMSAEYAEFDGQPMSRPLPWTTDRHDWFFSDAYRTVANIGLDYEWFGIDEGQYEAPEKLLRFLDARWDEDPFEIYEVDGTSLHEPALHPVGLQVTTTQGILSVLGRTKDEESIQIAKKWLEEFFRMPLREGDRRYYDNCLYFFAFLALSGNYRIW
;
A
#
# COMPACT_ATOMS: atom_id res chain seq x y z
N MET A 1 4.39 -11.83 -16.53
CA MET A 1 4.08 -10.78 -15.55
C MET A 1 5.05 -10.75 -14.38
N TRP A 2 5.92 -11.76 -14.19
CA TRP A 2 6.96 -11.72 -13.16
C TRP A 2 8.35 -11.71 -13.78
N ASN A 3 9.29 -11.10 -13.08
CA ASN A 3 10.71 -11.27 -13.34
C ASN A 3 11.17 -12.61 -12.74
N HIS A 4 11.68 -13.50 -13.59
CA HIS A 4 12.09 -14.84 -13.16
C HIS A 4 13.35 -14.81 -12.29
N GLU A 5 14.24 -13.84 -12.42
CA GLU A 5 15.49 -13.81 -11.66
C GLU A 5 15.27 -13.32 -10.23
N ASN A 6 14.49 -12.25 -10.06
CA ASN A 6 14.28 -11.60 -8.76
C ASN A 6 12.93 -11.94 -8.10
N ARG A 7 12.03 -12.66 -8.79
CA ARG A 7 10.69 -13.08 -8.31
C ARG A 7 9.69 -11.95 -8.07
N GLN A 8 9.95 -10.74 -8.54
CA GLN A 8 9.05 -9.60 -8.40
C GLN A 8 8.02 -9.56 -9.53
N ILE A 9 6.82 -9.08 -9.23
CA ILE A 9 5.84 -8.72 -10.26
C ILE A 9 6.39 -7.55 -11.09
N LEU A 10 5.96 -7.43 -12.33
CA LEU A 10 6.35 -6.35 -13.24
C LEU A 10 5.21 -5.34 -13.35
N PHE A 11 5.55 -4.08 -13.65
CA PHE A 11 4.55 -3.06 -14.01
C PHE A 11 3.72 -3.51 -15.22
N VAL A 12 4.40 -3.87 -16.32
CA VAL A 12 3.82 -4.55 -17.49
C VAL A 12 4.80 -5.64 -18.00
N PRO A 13 4.36 -6.59 -18.85
CA PRO A 13 5.28 -7.59 -19.39
C PRO A 13 6.47 -6.94 -20.10
N GLY A 14 7.69 -7.33 -19.71
CA GLY A 14 8.93 -6.81 -20.29
C GLY A 14 9.46 -5.53 -19.64
N SER A 15 8.77 -4.96 -18.66
CA SER A 15 9.32 -3.87 -17.84
C SER A 15 10.55 -4.31 -17.06
N ASP A 16 11.51 -3.38 -16.92
CA ASP A 16 12.70 -3.51 -16.07
C ASP A 16 12.51 -2.85 -14.69
N PHE A 17 11.26 -2.62 -14.27
CA PHE A 17 10.86 -2.05 -12.99
C PHE A 17 9.48 -2.61 -12.54
N THR A 18 9.02 -2.22 -11.36
CA THR A 18 7.76 -2.67 -10.74
C THR A 18 6.95 -1.50 -10.17
N ASP A 19 5.82 -1.82 -9.55
CA ASP A 19 4.93 -0.92 -8.82
C ASP A 19 4.71 -1.49 -7.41
N PRO A 20 5.07 -0.77 -6.32
CA PRO A 20 4.89 -1.25 -4.95
C PRO A 20 3.48 -1.70 -4.61
N SER A 21 2.46 -1.06 -5.19
CA SER A 21 1.06 -1.37 -4.97
C SER A 21 0.63 -2.72 -5.56
N TYR A 22 1.42 -3.31 -6.47
CA TYR A 22 1.13 -4.61 -7.09
C TYR A 22 1.68 -5.79 -6.29
N HIS A 23 2.51 -5.53 -5.27
CA HIS A 23 3.07 -6.55 -4.39
C HIS A 23 2.03 -7.01 -3.37
N LEU A 24 1.52 -8.23 -3.57
CA LEU A 24 0.47 -8.87 -2.78
C LEU A 24 0.99 -10.18 -2.14
N PRO A 25 1.97 -10.12 -1.22
CA PRO A 25 2.58 -11.31 -0.63
C PRO A 25 1.54 -12.28 -0.03
N HIS A 26 0.46 -11.76 0.53
CA HIS A 26 -0.66 -12.54 1.05
C HIS A 26 -1.39 -13.37 0.00
N PHE A 27 -1.54 -12.88 -1.23
CA PHE A 27 -2.08 -13.71 -2.32
C PHE A 27 -1.04 -14.70 -2.83
N TYR A 28 0.24 -14.34 -2.80
CA TYR A 28 1.31 -15.24 -3.25
C TYR A 28 1.46 -16.45 -2.30
N GLU A 29 1.22 -16.28 -1.00
CA GLU A 29 1.11 -17.42 -0.07
C GLU A 29 -0.03 -18.37 -0.48
N LEU A 30 -1.18 -17.86 -0.90
CA LEU A 30 -2.28 -18.69 -1.40
C LEU A 30 -1.93 -19.37 -2.73
N PHE A 31 -1.24 -18.68 -3.63
CA PHE A 31 -0.75 -19.28 -4.87
C PHE A 31 0.26 -20.39 -4.59
N ALA A 32 1.10 -20.25 -3.57
CA ALA A 32 2.02 -21.31 -3.14
C ALA A 32 1.31 -22.57 -2.63
N LEU A 33 0.01 -22.49 -2.30
CA LEU A 33 -0.81 -23.64 -1.92
C LEU A 33 -1.60 -24.23 -3.10
N TRP A 34 -2.12 -23.37 -3.99
CA TRP A 34 -3.17 -23.75 -4.94
C TRP A 34 -2.79 -23.65 -6.41
N ALA A 35 -1.66 -23.02 -6.76
CA ALA A 35 -1.16 -23.03 -8.13
C ALA A 35 -0.72 -24.46 -8.55
N ASP A 36 -0.41 -24.61 -9.83
CA ASP A 36 0.21 -25.81 -10.37
C ASP A 36 1.47 -26.15 -9.57
N GLU A 37 1.70 -27.44 -9.30
CA GLU A 37 2.70 -27.89 -8.32
C GLU A 37 4.11 -27.39 -8.63
N GLU A 38 4.45 -27.28 -9.91
CA GLU A 38 5.73 -26.75 -10.42
C GLU A 38 5.98 -25.28 -10.08
N ASP A 39 4.92 -24.47 -9.91
CA ASP A 39 5.02 -23.02 -9.66
C ASP A 39 4.93 -22.66 -8.17
N ARG A 40 4.54 -23.59 -7.30
CA ARG A 40 4.32 -23.31 -5.87
C ARG A 40 5.56 -22.79 -5.17
N LEU A 41 6.75 -23.32 -5.50
CA LEU A 41 8.01 -22.84 -4.94
C LEU A 41 8.30 -21.40 -5.37
N PHE A 42 8.02 -21.06 -6.63
CA PHE A 42 8.18 -19.71 -7.14
C PHE A 42 7.32 -18.72 -6.36
N PHE A 43 6.03 -19.01 -6.14
CA PHE A 43 5.14 -18.11 -5.40
C PHE A 43 5.50 -17.97 -3.92
N LYS A 44 5.99 -19.05 -3.30
CA LYS A 44 6.51 -19.00 -1.93
C LYS A 44 7.73 -18.07 -1.83
N GLU A 45 8.63 -18.12 -2.81
CA GLU A 45 9.76 -17.18 -2.89
C GLU A 45 9.29 -15.74 -3.17
N ALA A 46 8.33 -15.56 -4.08
CA ALA A 46 7.77 -14.26 -4.45
C ALA A 46 7.10 -13.55 -3.27
N ALA A 47 6.39 -14.30 -2.40
CA ALA A 47 5.82 -13.77 -1.16
C ALA A 47 6.90 -13.14 -0.26
N LYS A 48 7.97 -13.90 0.01
CA LYS A 48 9.10 -13.44 0.82
C LYS A 48 9.82 -12.25 0.20
N VAL A 49 10.10 -12.30 -1.11
CA VAL A 49 10.74 -11.21 -1.85
C VAL A 49 9.90 -9.94 -1.76
N SER A 50 8.59 -10.05 -1.93
CA SER A 50 7.69 -8.89 -1.95
C SER A 50 7.62 -8.20 -0.59
N ARG A 51 7.60 -8.93 0.52
CA ARG A 51 7.68 -8.32 1.86
C ARG A 51 8.98 -7.53 2.04
N LYS A 52 10.11 -8.12 1.66
CA LYS A 52 11.43 -7.44 1.70
C LYS A 52 11.50 -6.24 0.77
N TYR A 53 10.85 -6.32 -0.39
CA TYR A 53 10.78 -5.22 -1.35
C TYR A 53 9.99 -4.05 -0.76
N LEU A 54 8.79 -4.30 -0.22
CA LEU A 54 7.95 -3.29 0.42
C LEU A 54 8.65 -2.61 1.60
N ALA A 55 9.43 -3.34 2.39
CA ALA A 55 10.26 -2.76 3.45
C ALA A 55 11.30 -1.75 2.94
N LYS A 56 11.78 -1.90 1.69
CA LYS A 56 12.73 -0.97 1.05
C LYS A 56 12.04 0.15 0.29
N ALA A 57 10.93 -0.15 -0.38
CA ALA A 57 10.21 0.78 -1.23
C ALA A 57 9.43 1.84 -0.44
N CYS A 58 9.01 1.53 0.78
CA CYS A 58 8.37 2.49 1.67
C CYS A 58 9.41 3.35 2.39
N HIS A 59 9.28 4.67 2.27
CA HIS A 59 10.23 5.63 2.82
C HIS A 59 10.30 5.52 4.36
N PRO A 60 11.50 5.50 4.95
CA PRO A 60 11.69 5.12 6.36
C PRO A 60 11.15 6.13 7.38
N LYS A 61 10.74 7.33 6.98
CA LYS A 61 10.14 8.33 7.89
C LYS A 61 8.64 8.48 7.73
N THR A 62 8.15 8.42 6.49
CA THR A 62 6.76 8.73 6.12
C THR A 62 5.94 7.48 5.83
N GLY A 63 6.57 6.34 5.57
CA GLY A 63 5.88 5.13 5.14
C GLY A 63 5.31 5.18 3.72
N MET A 64 5.51 6.28 2.99
CA MET A 64 5.07 6.46 1.61
C MET A 64 5.91 5.65 0.63
N SER A 65 5.28 5.05 -0.37
CA SER A 65 5.94 4.46 -1.55
C SER A 65 5.71 5.34 -2.78
N ALA A 66 6.55 5.22 -3.80
CA ALA A 66 6.26 5.75 -5.13
C ALA A 66 5.12 4.95 -5.82
N GLU A 67 4.52 5.50 -6.88
CA GLU A 67 3.67 4.73 -7.79
C GLU A 67 4.51 3.69 -8.54
N TYR A 68 5.57 4.12 -9.24
CA TYR A 68 6.52 3.24 -9.91
C TYR A 68 7.87 3.27 -9.20
N ALA A 69 8.49 2.09 -9.07
CA ALA A 69 9.76 1.96 -8.40
C ALA A 69 10.65 0.90 -9.07
N GLU A 70 11.96 1.13 -8.99
CA GLU A 70 12.96 0.18 -9.43
C GLU A 70 12.92 -1.09 -8.56
N PHE A 71 13.50 -2.20 -9.04
CA PHE A 71 13.48 -3.48 -8.30
C PHE A 71 14.22 -3.46 -6.96
N ASP A 72 15.04 -2.43 -6.70
CA ASP A 72 15.70 -2.22 -5.41
C ASP A 72 14.87 -1.38 -4.42
N GLY A 73 13.73 -0.85 -4.86
CA GLY A 73 12.78 -0.05 -4.08
C GLY A 73 12.93 1.46 -4.25
N GLN A 74 13.92 1.96 -5.00
CA GLN A 74 14.02 3.40 -5.25
C GLN A 74 12.86 3.88 -6.15
N PRO A 75 12.32 5.09 -5.91
CA PRO A 75 11.37 5.71 -6.82
C PRO A 75 11.91 5.77 -8.25
N MET A 76 11.05 5.49 -9.24
CA MET A 76 11.44 5.45 -10.65
C MET A 76 11.42 6.86 -11.24
N SER A 77 12.48 7.63 -10.97
CA SER A 77 12.61 9.04 -11.43
C SER A 77 13.21 9.19 -12.84
N ARG A 78 13.54 8.08 -13.52
CA ARG A 78 14.09 8.13 -14.89
C ARG A 78 12.99 8.37 -15.94
N PRO A 79 13.32 8.97 -17.09
CA PRO A 79 12.32 9.20 -18.15
C PRO A 79 11.73 7.90 -18.69
N LEU A 80 10.40 7.87 -18.81
CA LEU A 80 9.68 6.81 -19.52
C LEU A 80 9.54 7.15 -21.00
N PRO A 81 9.73 6.19 -21.93
CA PRO A 81 9.70 6.49 -23.36
C PRO A 81 8.30 6.80 -23.92
N TRP A 82 7.23 6.55 -23.15
CA TRP A 82 5.83 6.70 -23.59
C TRP A 82 5.05 7.82 -22.87
N THR A 83 5.63 8.46 -21.85
CA THR A 83 4.98 9.56 -21.14
C THR A 83 6.00 10.56 -20.60
N THR A 84 5.57 11.81 -20.44
CA THR A 84 6.31 12.85 -19.69
C THR A 84 5.86 12.96 -18.25
N ASP A 85 4.84 12.20 -17.85
CA ASP A 85 4.31 12.18 -16.48
C ASP A 85 5.31 11.54 -15.52
N ARG A 86 5.29 12.03 -14.28
CA ARG A 86 6.07 11.47 -13.17
C ARG A 86 5.24 10.41 -12.44
N HIS A 87 5.92 9.39 -11.93
CA HIS A 87 5.35 8.31 -11.13
C HIS A 87 6.25 7.94 -9.93
N ASP A 88 7.24 8.78 -9.62
CA ASP A 88 8.17 8.60 -8.51
C ASP A 88 7.67 9.19 -7.18
N TRP A 89 6.45 9.74 -7.17
CA TRP A 89 5.80 10.32 -6.00
C TRP A 89 4.74 9.39 -5.38
N PHE A 90 4.24 9.74 -4.20
CA PHE A 90 3.12 9.10 -3.55
C PHE A 90 1.79 9.62 -4.10
N PHE A 91 1.18 8.84 -4.99
CA PHE A 91 -0.11 9.17 -5.60
C PHE A 91 -0.99 7.92 -5.78
N SER A 92 -1.95 7.97 -6.69
CA SER A 92 -3.12 7.09 -6.73
C SER A 92 -2.81 5.60 -6.61
N ASP A 93 -1.79 5.09 -7.30
CA ASP A 93 -1.43 3.68 -7.21
C ASP A 93 -0.87 3.32 -5.83
N ALA A 94 0.02 4.15 -5.29
CA ALA A 94 0.75 3.95 -4.04
C ALA A 94 -0.15 3.91 -2.79
N TYR A 95 -1.38 4.44 -2.86
CA TYR A 95 -2.34 4.41 -1.74
C TYR A 95 -2.60 2.98 -1.25
N ARG A 96 -2.59 2.00 -2.15
CA ARG A 96 -2.90 0.60 -1.83
C ARG A 96 -1.78 -0.11 -1.08
N THR A 97 -0.54 0.40 -1.13
CA THR A 97 0.63 -0.27 -0.56
C THR A 97 0.44 -0.59 0.93
N VAL A 98 0.02 0.39 1.72
CA VAL A 98 -0.20 0.19 3.17
C VAL A 98 -1.42 -0.69 3.48
N ALA A 99 -2.44 -0.67 2.63
CA ALA A 99 -3.60 -1.54 2.73
C ALA A 99 -3.23 -3.01 2.46
N ASN A 100 -2.37 -3.25 1.47
CA ASN A 100 -1.82 -4.57 1.15
C ASN A 100 -0.95 -5.11 2.30
N ILE A 101 -0.13 -4.26 2.90
CA ILE A 101 0.68 -4.60 4.08
C ILE A 101 -0.23 -4.95 5.27
N GLY A 102 -1.27 -4.15 5.52
CA GLY A 102 -2.25 -4.40 6.57
C GLY A 102 -2.97 -5.74 6.41
N LEU A 103 -3.35 -6.11 5.18
CA LEU A 103 -4.01 -7.38 4.91
C LEU A 103 -3.04 -8.59 5.01
N ASP A 104 -1.79 -8.44 4.58
CA ASP A 104 -0.76 -9.46 4.76
C ASP A 104 -0.45 -9.75 6.23
N TYR A 105 -0.43 -8.70 7.04
CA TYR A 105 -0.36 -8.85 8.49
C TYR A 105 -1.53 -9.69 9.03
N GLU A 106 -2.77 -9.30 8.70
CA GLU A 106 -3.97 -9.95 9.24
C GLU A 106 -4.04 -11.44 8.86
N TRP A 107 -3.62 -11.79 7.65
CA TRP A 107 -3.75 -13.17 7.16
C TRP A 107 -2.59 -14.08 7.54
N PHE A 108 -1.36 -13.57 7.55
CA PHE A 108 -0.17 -14.41 7.70
C PHE A 108 0.78 -13.99 8.82
N GLY A 109 0.77 -12.72 9.25
CA GLY A 109 1.59 -12.26 10.38
C GLY A 109 3.11 -12.39 10.16
N ILE A 110 3.59 -12.40 8.91
CA ILE A 110 5.02 -12.56 8.58
C ILE A 110 5.69 -11.19 8.39
N ASP A 111 6.59 -10.83 9.30
CA ASP A 111 7.34 -9.57 9.23
C ASP A 111 8.72 -9.76 8.58
N GLU A 112 9.01 -8.99 7.54
CA GLU A 112 10.34 -8.83 6.93
C GLU A 112 10.78 -7.35 6.92
N GLY A 113 10.12 -6.50 7.74
CA GLY A 113 10.38 -5.06 7.91
C GLY A 113 9.29 -4.14 7.34
N GLN A 114 8.34 -4.67 6.58
CA GLN A 114 7.34 -3.87 5.86
C GLN A 114 6.28 -3.24 6.79
N TYR A 115 6.09 -3.78 7.99
CA TYR A 115 5.01 -3.34 8.89
C TYR A 115 5.19 -1.94 9.47
N GLU A 116 6.38 -1.36 9.41
CA GLU A 116 6.59 0.02 9.87
C GLU A 116 5.88 1.04 8.97
N ALA A 117 5.66 0.73 7.69
CA ALA A 117 5.14 1.69 6.72
C ALA A 117 3.71 2.18 7.02
N PRO A 118 2.71 1.32 7.31
CA PRO A 118 1.37 1.79 7.68
C PRO A 118 1.34 2.71 8.91
N GLU A 119 2.13 2.42 9.95
CA GLU A 119 2.18 3.27 11.16
C GLU A 119 2.82 4.63 10.87
N LYS A 120 3.89 4.67 10.09
CA LYS A 120 4.55 5.93 9.69
C LYS A 120 3.64 6.79 8.83
N LEU A 121 2.93 6.20 7.86
CA LEU A 121 1.99 6.95 7.02
C LEU A 121 0.81 7.49 7.83
N LEU A 122 0.23 6.65 8.68
CA LEU A 122 -0.86 7.04 9.58
C LEU A 122 -0.46 8.25 10.43
N ARG A 123 0.71 8.20 11.07
CA ARG A 123 1.22 9.30 11.91
C ARG A 123 1.54 10.54 11.09
N PHE A 124 2.11 10.40 9.90
CA PHE A 124 2.42 11.52 9.02
C PHE A 124 1.15 12.28 8.62
N LEU A 125 0.12 11.57 8.15
CA LEU A 125 -1.14 12.19 7.74
C LEU A 125 -1.93 12.74 8.93
N ASP A 126 -1.94 12.05 10.08
CA ASP A 126 -2.62 12.54 11.29
C ASP A 126 -2.00 13.83 11.84
N ALA A 127 -0.67 13.95 11.81
CA ALA A 127 0.03 15.16 12.22
C ALA A 127 -0.32 16.40 11.37
N ARG A 128 -0.86 16.19 10.17
CA ARG A 128 -1.27 17.23 9.21
C ARG A 128 -2.78 17.30 9.02
N TRP A 129 -3.55 16.65 9.89
CA TRP A 129 -5.00 16.54 9.75
C TRP A 129 -5.71 17.89 9.61
N ASP A 130 -5.27 18.90 10.38
CA ASP A 130 -5.86 20.24 10.37
C ASP A 130 -5.51 21.06 9.10
N GLU A 131 -4.56 20.59 8.29
CA GLU A 131 -4.11 21.22 7.04
C GLU A 131 -4.75 20.60 5.78
N ASP A 132 -5.64 19.62 5.93
CA ASP A 132 -6.11 18.73 4.85
C ASP A 132 -4.94 17.96 4.20
N PRO A 133 -4.53 16.81 4.77
CA PRO A 133 -3.32 16.09 4.37
C PRO A 133 -3.51 15.27 3.09
N PHE A 134 -4.61 15.43 2.35
CA PHE A 134 -4.91 14.62 1.17
C PHE A 134 -4.41 15.30 -0.11
N GLU A 135 -3.09 15.41 -0.22
CA GLU A 135 -2.36 16.01 -1.34
C GLU A 135 -1.48 14.97 -2.09
N ILE A 136 -0.83 15.41 -3.16
CA ILE A 136 0.30 14.69 -3.78
C ILE A 136 1.57 15.00 -2.98
N TYR A 137 2.35 13.96 -2.68
CA TYR A 137 3.60 14.07 -1.93
C TYR A 137 4.76 13.43 -2.67
N GLU A 138 5.94 14.04 -2.62
CA GLU A 138 7.17 13.28 -2.79
C GLU A 138 7.26 12.22 -1.69
N VAL A 139 7.92 11.08 -1.92
CA VAL A 139 7.94 9.98 -0.95
C VAL A 139 8.55 10.37 0.41
N ASP A 140 9.35 11.43 0.45
CA ASP A 140 9.93 11.98 1.69
C ASP A 140 8.96 12.83 2.52
N GLY A 141 7.74 13.08 2.00
CA GLY A 141 6.68 13.87 2.62
C GLY A 141 6.61 15.32 2.15
N THR A 142 7.47 15.75 1.23
CA THR A 142 7.38 17.10 0.64
C THR A 142 6.07 17.24 -0.15
N SER A 143 5.21 18.17 0.26
CA SER A 143 3.95 18.45 -0.45
C SER A 143 4.22 19.12 -1.79
N LEU A 144 3.49 18.70 -2.83
CA LEU A 144 3.43 19.40 -4.10
C LEU A 144 2.36 20.51 -4.10
N HIS A 145 1.59 20.64 -3.02
CA HIS A 145 0.46 21.57 -2.90
C HIS A 145 -0.62 21.36 -3.98
N GLU A 146 -0.75 20.11 -4.44
CA GLU A 146 -1.77 19.67 -5.39
C GLU A 146 -2.69 18.67 -4.70
N PRO A 147 -4.03 18.78 -4.85
CA PRO A 147 -4.95 17.89 -4.17
C PRO A 147 -4.85 16.46 -4.72
N ALA A 148 -5.01 15.47 -3.85
CA ALA A 148 -5.15 14.09 -4.27
C ALA A 148 -6.37 13.96 -5.20
N LEU A 149 -6.22 13.22 -6.31
CA LEU A 149 -7.35 12.95 -7.20
C LEU A 149 -8.41 12.08 -6.51
N HIS A 150 -7.96 11.20 -5.61
CA HIS A 150 -8.74 10.22 -4.87
C HIS A 150 -8.51 10.32 -3.36
N PRO A 151 -8.95 11.41 -2.71
CA PRO A 151 -8.69 11.66 -1.30
C PRO A 151 -9.42 10.66 -0.39
N VAL A 152 -10.62 10.21 -0.77
CA VAL A 152 -11.34 9.16 -0.04
C VAL A 152 -10.57 7.85 -0.16
N GLY A 153 -10.08 7.51 -1.35
CA GLY A 153 -9.22 6.35 -1.59
C GLY A 153 -7.97 6.34 -0.71
N LEU A 154 -7.25 7.46 -0.64
CA LEU A 154 -6.07 7.64 0.22
C LEU A 154 -6.42 7.45 1.71
N GLN A 155 -7.51 8.07 2.17
CA GLN A 155 -7.93 7.96 3.56
C GLN A 155 -8.28 6.51 3.93
N VAL A 156 -9.13 5.85 3.15
CA VAL A 156 -9.63 4.51 3.49
C VAL A 156 -8.54 3.43 3.41
N THR A 157 -7.57 3.54 2.48
CA THR A 157 -6.45 2.57 2.44
C THR A 157 -5.46 2.79 3.58
N THR A 158 -5.23 4.05 3.97
CA THR A 158 -4.47 4.37 5.19
C THR A 158 -5.16 3.78 6.42
N THR A 159 -6.48 3.94 6.54
CA THR A 159 -7.25 3.31 7.62
C THR A 159 -7.19 1.78 7.56
N GLN A 160 -7.27 1.14 6.38
CA GLN A 160 -7.09 -0.32 6.27
C GLN A 160 -5.71 -0.76 6.79
N GLY A 161 -4.67 0.05 6.56
CA GLY A 161 -3.31 -0.22 7.05
C GLY A 161 -3.21 -0.39 8.57
N ILE A 162 -4.16 0.14 9.35
CA ILE A 162 -4.18 0.02 10.82
C ILE A 162 -4.29 -1.42 11.31
N LEU A 163 -4.72 -2.37 10.47
CA LEU A 163 -4.72 -3.81 10.81
C LEU A 163 -3.34 -4.23 11.34
N SER A 164 -2.28 -3.83 10.64
CA SER A 164 -0.91 -4.10 11.07
C SER A 164 -0.47 -3.26 12.28
N VAL A 165 -1.05 -2.07 12.47
CA VAL A 165 -0.72 -1.17 13.58
C VAL A 165 -1.32 -1.69 14.88
N LEU A 166 -2.64 -1.86 14.94
CA LEU A 166 -3.38 -2.30 16.14
C LEU A 166 -3.00 -3.71 16.58
N GLY A 167 -2.62 -4.57 15.63
CA GLY A 167 -2.19 -5.93 15.93
C GLY A 167 -0.78 -6.03 16.56
N ARG A 168 0.10 -5.04 16.33
CA ARG A 168 1.52 -5.14 16.69
C ARG A 168 2.05 -4.07 17.64
N THR A 169 1.59 -2.83 17.52
CA THR A 169 2.21 -1.69 18.22
C THR A 169 1.83 -1.69 19.70
N LYS A 170 2.74 -1.21 20.55
CA LYS A 170 2.50 -0.93 21.97
C LYS A 170 2.51 0.56 22.27
N ASP A 171 2.77 1.38 21.26
CA ASP A 171 2.77 2.83 21.39
C ASP A 171 1.33 3.32 21.56
N GLU A 172 1.03 3.90 22.73
CA GLU A 172 -0.32 4.34 23.09
C GLU A 172 -0.82 5.44 22.15
N GLU A 173 0.08 6.30 21.68
CA GLU A 173 -0.24 7.37 20.73
C GLU A 173 -0.67 6.79 19.37
N SER A 174 0.11 5.89 18.78
CA SER A 174 -0.26 5.20 17.53
C SER A 174 -1.59 4.44 17.66
N ILE A 175 -1.86 3.80 18.80
CA ILE A 175 -3.15 3.12 19.05
C ILE A 175 -4.29 4.14 19.09
N GLN A 176 -4.09 5.29 19.73
CA GLN A 176 -5.11 6.34 19.81
C GLN A 176 -5.40 6.95 18.44
N ILE A 177 -4.37 7.22 17.63
CA ILE A 177 -4.51 7.70 16.26
C ILE A 177 -5.26 6.68 15.40
N ALA A 178 -4.87 5.39 15.45
CA ALA A 178 -5.54 4.34 14.70
C ALA A 178 -7.04 4.23 15.03
N LYS A 179 -7.42 4.34 16.31
CA LYS A 179 -8.82 4.36 16.74
C LYS A 179 -9.58 5.57 16.21
N LYS A 180 -8.98 6.77 16.26
CA LYS A 180 -9.56 7.99 15.66
C LYS A 180 -9.86 7.78 14.17
N TRP A 181 -8.89 7.29 13.41
CA TRP A 181 -9.05 7.05 11.97
C TRP A 181 -10.10 5.98 11.65
N LEU A 182 -10.21 4.94 12.50
CA LEU A 182 -11.26 3.92 12.38
C LEU A 182 -12.66 4.50 12.63
N GLU A 183 -12.82 5.35 13.65
CA GLU A 183 -14.09 6.02 13.92
C GLU A 183 -14.51 6.94 12.77
N GLU A 184 -13.56 7.72 12.23
CA GLU A 184 -13.81 8.58 11.07
C GLU A 184 -14.19 7.76 9.84
N PHE A 185 -13.50 6.65 9.56
CA PHE A 185 -13.85 5.75 8.46
C PHE A 185 -15.31 5.28 8.51
N PHE A 186 -15.83 4.89 9.67
CA PHE A 186 -17.22 4.44 9.80
C PHE A 186 -18.26 5.58 9.70
N ARG A 187 -17.83 6.84 9.78
CA ARG A 187 -18.69 8.02 9.57
C ARG A 187 -18.67 8.50 8.11
N MET A 188 -17.69 8.08 7.31
CA MET A 188 -17.55 8.53 5.93
C MET A 188 -18.69 8.00 5.04
N PRO A 189 -19.28 8.83 4.17
CA PRO A 189 -20.10 8.34 3.07
C PRO A 189 -19.21 7.80 1.92
N LEU A 190 -19.82 7.03 1.02
CA LEU A 190 -19.20 6.74 -0.28
C LEU A 190 -19.03 8.04 -1.08
N ARG A 191 -17.98 8.10 -1.92
CA ARG A 191 -17.76 9.23 -2.81
C ARG A 191 -18.83 9.27 -3.90
N GLU A 192 -19.32 10.47 -4.21
CA GLU A 192 -20.24 10.73 -5.33
C GLU A 192 -19.52 11.40 -6.51
N GLY A 193 -20.22 11.59 -7.63
CA GLY A 193 -19.69 12.27 -8.82
C GLY A 193 -18.74 11.42 -9.68
N ASP A 194 -18.19 11.99 -10.75
CA ASP A 194 -17.56 11.23 -11.84
C ASP A 194 -16.22 10.55 -11.47
N ARG A 195 -15.60 10.96 -10.36
CA ARG A 195 -14.32 10.40 -9.87
C ARG A 195 -14.49 9.32 -8.80
N ARG A 196 -15.74 8.90 -8.52
CA ARG A 196 -16.08 7.95 -7.44
C ARG A 196 -15.56 6.52 -7.59
N TYR A 197 -15.18 6.10 -8.80
CA TYR A 197 -14.87 4.70 -9.09
C TYR A 197 -13.73 4.18 -8.21
N TYR A 198 -12.56 4.81 -8.27
CA TYR A 198 -11.37 4.32 -7.58
C TYR A 198 -11.54 4.42 -6.06
N ASP A 199 -12.05 5.55 -5.56
CA ASP A 199 -12.32 5.74 -4.13
C ASP A 199 -13.28 4.69 -3.58
N ASN A 200 -14.39 4.40 -4.27
CA ASN A 200 -15.39 3.46 -3.75
C ASN A 200 -14.95 2.00 -3.87
N CYS A 201 -14.09 1.66 -4.83
CA CYS A 201 -13.44 0.35 -4.87
C CYS A 201 -12.55 0.16 -3.64
N LEU A 202 -11.67 1.13 -3.35
CA LEU A 202 -10.80 1.10 -2.18
C LEU A 202 -11.59 1.10 -0.88
N TYR A 203 -12.66 1.91 -0.82
CA TYR A 203 -13.58 1.95 0.31
C TYR A 203 -14.16 0.57 0.61
N PHE A 204 -14.67 -0.12 -0.42
CA PHE A 204 -15.32 -1.41 -0.24
C PHE A 204 -14.36 -2.47 0.31
N PHE A 205 -13.12 -2.51 -0.19
CA PHE A 205 -12.10 -3.42 0.35
C PHE A 205 -11.70 -3.07 1.79
N ALA A 206 -11.51 -1.79 2.10
CA ALA A 206 -11.25 -1.34 3.46
C ALA A 206 -12.40 -1.69 4.41
N PHE A 207 -13.65 -1.55 3.96
CA PHE A 207 -14.83 -1.94 4.73
C PHE A 207 -14.87 -3.44 5.01
N LEU A 208 -14.60 -4.28 4.01
CA LEU A 208 -14.51 -5.73 4.21
C LEU A 208 -13.39 -6.08 5.20
N ALA A 209 -12.21 -5.46 5.06
CA ALA A 209 -11.05 -5.75 5.89
C ALA A 209 -11.31 -5.32 7.35
N LEU A 210 -11.73 -4.08 7.58
CA LEU A 210 -11.95 -3.50 8.91
C LEU A 210 -13.20 -4.05 9.63
N SER A 211 -14.14 -4.65 8.90
CA SER A 211 -15.29 -5.37 9.49
C SER A 211 -15.01 -6.85 9.76
N GLY A 212 -13.82 -7.36 9.43
CA GLY A 212 -13.47 -8.77 9.59
C GLY A 212 -14.18 -9.70 8.60
N ASN A 213 -14.58 -9.18 7.43
CA ASN A 213 -15.26 -9.93 6.36
C ASN A 213 -14.40 -10.14 5.11
N TYR A 214 -13.16 -9.63 5.05
CA TYR A 214 -12.19 -9.99 4.02
C TYR A 214 -11.36 -11.21 4.45
N ARG A 215 -11.74 -12.40 3.98
CA ARG A 215 -11.22 -13.69 4.46
C ARG A 215 -10.65 -14.55 3.34
N ILE A 216 -9.76 -15.46 3.72
CA ILE A 216 -9.31 -16.59 2.91
C ILE A 216 -10.44 -17.62 2.83
N TRP A 217 -10.66 -18.20 1.64
CA TRP A 217 -11.67 -19.22 1.37
C TRP A 217 -11.03 -20.48 0.80
#